data_AF-A0AAA9SZY5-F1
#
_entry.id   AF-A0AAA9SZY5-F1
#
_cell.length_a   1.000
_cell.length_b   1.000
_cell.length_c   1.000
_cell.angle_alpha   90.00
_cell.angle_beta   90.00
_cell.angle_gamma   90.00
#
_symmetry.space_group_name_H-M   'P 1'
#
loop_
_entity.id
_entity.type
_entity.pdbx_description
1 polymer ?
#
loop_
_entity_poly.entity_id
_entity_poly.type
_entity_poly.pdbx_seq_one_letter_code
_entity_poly.pdbx_strand_id
1 'polypeptide(L)'
;MQAKHFGSQNPSCKIMTFHPTMEEYADFNKYIAYIESQGAHRAGLAKIVPPKEWKARQTYDDIDDILIAAPLQQVVSGRAGVFTQYHKKKKAMTVAEYRHLANTEKYQTPFYSDFEELERKYWKTRLFESPIYGADISGSLFDENTNYIKGN
;
A
#
# COMPACT_ATOMS: atom_id res chain seq x y z
N MET A 1 43.23 15.12 -16.31
CA MET A 1 42.18 14.17 -15.88
C MET A 1 40.96 14.98 -15.48
N GLN A 2 39.89 14.96 -16.27
CA GLN A 2 38.65 15.69 -15.90
C GLN A 2 37.86 14.83 -14.91
N ALA A 3 37.58 15.39 -13.73
CA ALA A 3 36.65 14.80 -12.78
C ALA A 3 35.26 14.75 -13.42
N LYS A 4 34.74 13.55 -13.68
CA LYS A 4 33.34 13.37 -14.08
C LYS A 4 32.47 13.87 -12.93
N HIS A 5 31.79 15.00 -13.13
CA HIS A 5 30.72 15.44 -12.26
C HIS A 5 29.60 14.38 -12.34
N PHE A 6 29.57 13.44 -11.39
CA PHE A 6 28.40 12.61 -11.16
C PHE A 6 27.33 13.54 -10.57
N GLY A 7 26.49 14.11 -11.44
CA GLY A 7 25.27 14.75 -10.99
C GLY A 7 24.51 13.77 -10.10
N SER A 8 23.99 14.26 -8.98
CA SER A 8 23.22 13.44 -8.04
C SER A 8 22.09 12.72 -8.81
N GLN A 9 22.01 11.40 -8.73
CA GLN A 9 20.91 10.63 -9.33
C GLN A 9 19.56 11.12 -8.80
N ASN A 10 18.52 11.10 -9.64
CA ASN A 10 17.18 11.66 -9.35
C ASN A 10 17.19 13.08 -8.72
N PRO A 11 17.73 14.10 -9.41
CA PRO A 11 17.84 15.46 -8.86
C PRO A 11 16.48 16.11 -8.59
N SER A 12 15.42 15.68 -9.27
CA SER A 12 14.04 16.16 -9.08
C SER A 12 13.27 15.44 -7.98
N CYS A 13 13.88 14.48 -7.27
CA CYS A 13 13.25 13.70 -6.20
C CYS A 13 11.89 13.06 -6.58
N LYS A 14 11.76 12.60 -7.83
CA LYS A 14 10.52 11.97 -8.30
C LYS A 14 10.40 10.53 -7.81
N ILE A 15 9.18 10.09 -7.53
CA ILE A 15 8.88 8.68 -7.23
C ILE A 15 9.26 7.84 -8.46
N MET A 16 10.08 6.81 -8.24
CA MET A 16 10.56 5.91 -9.28
C MET A 16 9.78 4.59 -9.26
N THR A 17 9.54 4.00 -10.44
CA THR A 17 8.95 2.66 -10.58
C THR A 17 9.96 1.71 -11.22
N PHE A 18 10.19 0.58 -10.58
CA PHE A 18 11.15 -0.45 -10.98
C PHE A 18 10.43 -1.75 -11.38
N HIS A 19 11.01 -2.48 -12.32
CA HIS A 19 10.49 -3.74 -12.86
C HIS A 19 11.62 -4.77 -12.93
N PRO A 20 12.04 -5.36 -11.80
CA PRO A 20 13.12 -6.34 -11.76
C PRO A 20 12.79 -7.58 -12.59
N THR A 21 13.84 -8.22 -13.09
CA THR A 21 13.81 -9.63 -13.51
C THR A 21 13.73 -10.55 -12.29
N MET A 22 13.41 -11.84 -12.49
CA MET A 22 13.45 -12.84 -11.40
C MET A 22 14.83 -12.92 -10.73
N GLU A 23 15.92 -12.75 -11.48
CA GLU A 23 17.29 -12.77 -10.96
C GLU A 23 17.57 -11.57 -10.06
N GLU A 24 17.15 -10.37 -10.48
CA GLU A 24 17.30 -9.14 -9.67
C GLU A 24 16.39 -9.16 -8.44
N TYR A 25 15.20 -9.75 -8.57
CA TYR A 25 14.20 -9.83 -7.48
C TYR A 25 14.54 -10.85 -6.39
N ALA A 26 15.50 -11.76 -6.64
CA ALA A 26 15.83 -12.85 -5.73
C ALA A 26 16.55 -12.41 -4.44
N ASP A 27 17.17 -11.22 -4.43
CA ASP A 27 17.92 -10.68 -3.28
C ASP A 27 17.41 -9.28 -2.92
N PHE A 28 16.73 -9.20 -1.77
CA PHE A 28 16.00 -8.01 -1.32
C PHE A 28 16.99 -6.90 -1.01
N ASN A 29 17.98 -7.22 -0.19
CA ASN A 29 18.98 -6.27 0.29
C ASN A 29 19.78 -5.70 -0.88
N LYS A 30 20.18 -6.56 -1.82
CA LYS A 30 20.87 -6.15 -3.03
C LYS A 30 19.98 -5.26 -3.91
N TYR A 31 18.71 -5.60 -4.07
CA TYR A 31 17.81 -4.81 -4.91
C TYR A 31 17.45 -3.45 -4.28
N ILE A 32 17.30 -3.39 -2.96
CA ILE A 32 17.14 -2.12 -2.22
C ILE A 32 18.38 -1.24 -2.42
N ALA A 33 19.59 -1.77 -2.21
CA ALA A 33 20.82 -1.01 -2.45
C ALA A 33 20.92 -0.53 -3.91
N TYR A 34 20.47 -1.35 -4.87
CA TYR A 34 20.39 -0.96 -6.28
C TYR A 34 19.45 0.22 -6.49
N ILE A 35 18.19 0.18 -6.05
CA ILE A 35 17.26 1.30 -6.28
C ILE A 35 17.70 2.58 -5.56
N GLU A 36 18.38 2.45 -4.41
CA GLU A 36 18.98 3.58 -3.72
C GLU A 36 20.12 4.20 -4.54
N SER A 37 20.96 3.39 -5.18
CA SER A 37 22.02 3.88 -6.09
C SER A 37 21.46 4.64 -7.29
N GLN A 38 20.21 4.37 -7.69
CA GLN A 38 19.48 5.10 -8.74
C GLN A 38 18.80 6.39 -8.21
N GLY A 39 18.92 6.68 -6.92
CA GLY A 39 18.34 7.87 -6.29
C GLY A 39 16.87 7.74 -5.89
N ALA A 40 16.32 6.52 -5.78
CA ALA A 40 14.92 6.30 -5.43
C ALA A 40 14.57 6.82 -4.02
N HIS A 41 15.48 6.64 -3.06
CA HIS A 41 15.32 7.09 -1.67
C HIS A 41 15.07 8.60 -1.55
N ARG A 42 15.53 9.40 -2.52
CA ARG A 42 15.36 10.87 -2.50
C ARG A 42 13.91 11.31 -2.59
N ALA A 43 13.03 10.48 -3.14
CA ALA A 43 11.60 10.75 -3.20
C ALA A 43 10.86 10.36 -1.90
N GLY A 44 11.49 9.61 -1.00
CA GLY A 44 10.86 9.02 0.19
C GLY A 44 9.90 7.85 -0.12
N LEU A 45 9.63 7.56 -1.39
CA LEU A 45 8.79 6.46 -1.86
C LEU A 45 9.27 5.94 -3.22
N ALA A 46 9.27 4.62 -3.37
CA ALA A 46 9.53 3.93 -4.63
C ALA A 46 8.50 2.81 -4.84
N LYS A 47 8.18 2.50 -6.09
CA LYS A 47 7.32 1.38 -6.47
C LYS A 47 8.15 0.29 -7.13
N ILE A 48 8.01 -0.95 -6.68
CA ILE A 48 8.61 -2.12 -7.33
C ILE A 48 7.45 -3.00 -7.80
N VAL A 49 7.36 -3.21 -9.11
CA VAL A 49 6.40 -4.15 -9.70
C VAL A 49 7.14 -5.50 -9.84
N PRO A 50 6.77 -6.54 -9.08
CA PRO A 50 7.49 -7.80 -9.12
C PRO A 50 7.40 -8.46 -10.51
N PRO A 51 8.32 -9.40 -10.82
CA PRO A 51 8.24 -10.21 -12.03
C PRO A 51 6.88 -10.91 -12.13
N LYS A 52 6.34 -11.08 -13.35
CA LYS A 52 5.00 -11.61 -13.58
C LYS A 52 4.84 -13.06 -13.10
N GLU A 53 5.94 -13.79 -13.06
CA GLU A 53 6.04 -15.18 -12.65
C GLU A 53 6.00 -15.32 -11.12
N TRP A 54 6.32 -14.26 -10.38
CA TRP A 54 6.32 -14.27 -8.92
C TRP A 54 4.92 -14.03 -8.36
N LYS A 55 4.54 -14.85 -7.37
CA LYS A 55 3.30 -14.68 -6.60
C LYS A 55 3.59 -14.90 -5.12
N ALA A 56 3.02 -14.06 -4.27
CA ALA A 56 3.11 -14.19 -2.81
C ALA A 56 2.36 -15.42 -2.27
N ARG A 57 1.32 -15.84 -3.00
CA ARG A 57 0.50 -17.02 -2.71
C ARG A 57 -0.30 -17.46 -3.94
N GLN A 58 -0.86 -18.68 -3.91
CA GLN A 58 -1.64 -19.21 -5.03
C GLN A 58 -3.04 -18.59 -5.18
N THR A 59 -3.79 -18.45 -4.08
CA THR A 59 -5.15 -17.90 -4.06
C THR A 59 -5.41 -17.11 -2.76
N TYR A 60 -6.50 -16.33 -2.72
CA TYR A 60 -7.00 -15.63 -1.55
C TYR A 60 -8.43 -16.09 -1.16
N ASP A 61 -8.92 -17.22 -1.69
CA ASP A 61 -10.29 -17.70 -1.44
C ASP A 61 -10.54 -18.15 0.02
N ASP A 62 -9.47 -18.36 0.78
CA ASP A 62 -9.46 -18.90 2.14
C ASP A 62 -9.30 -17.84 3.24
N ILE A 63 -9.34 -16.55 2.91
CA ILE A 63 -9.07 -15.47 3.88
C ILE A 63 -10.30 -15.01 4.66
N ASP A 64 -11.48 -15.50 4.31
CA ASP A 64 -12.77 -15.00 4.79
C ASP A 64 -12.92 -15.10 6.32
N ASP A 65 -12.33 -16.13 6.92
CA ASP A 65 -12.39 -16.41 8.36
C ASP A 65 -11.32 -15.66 9.18
N ILE A 66 -10.42 -14.90 8.54
CA ILE A 66 -9.41 -14.12 9.25
C ILE A 66 -10.09 -13.09 10.16
N LEU A 67 -9.71 -13.09 11.44
CA LEU A 67 -10.27 -12.21 12.45
C LEU A 67 -9.60 -10.83 12.43
N ILE A 68 -10.40 -9.79 12.21
CA ILE A 68 -10.02 -8.40 12.48
C ILE A 68 -10.39 -8.09 13.93
N ALA A 69 -9.43 -8.27 14.84
CA ALA A 69 -9.69 -8.20 16.28
C ALA A 69 -10.11 -6.80 16.78
N ALA A 70 -9.57 -5.74 16.18
CA ALA A 70 -9.83 -4.36 16.60
C ALA A 70 -10.02 -3.41 15.40
N PRO A 71 -11.13 -3.53 14.62
CA PRO A 71 -11.38 -2.64 13.49
C PRO A 71 -11.50 -1.18 13.97
N LEU A 72 -10.92 -0.25 13.21
CA LEU A 72 -10.82 1.16 13.58
C LEU A 72 -11.75 2.00 12.69
N GLN A 73 -12.81 2.54 13.26
CA GLN A 73 -13.60 3.57 12.58
C GLN A 73 -12.80 4.88 12.57
N GLN A 74 -12.53 5.38 11.37
CA GLN A 74 -11.71 6.56 11.13
C GLN A 74 -12.59 7.81 11.10
N VAL A 75 -12.67 8.52 12.24
CA VAL A 75 -13.43 9.75 12.37
C VAL A 75 -12.51 10.92 12.03
N VAL A 76 -12.95 11.80 11.14
CA VAL A 76 -12.14 12.94 10.69
C VAL A 76 -12.81 14.24 11.12
N SER A 77 -11.99 15.19 11.56
CA SER A 77 -12.39 16.59 11.80
C SER A 77 -11.41 17.52 11.11
N GLY A 78 -11.85 18.71 10.71
CA GLY A 78 -11.01 19.69 10.01
C GLY A 78 -11.75 20.37 8.87
N ARG A 79 -11.01 21.14 8.06
CA ARG A 79 -11.55 21.87 6.90
C ARG A 79 -10.42 22.31 5.97
N ALA A 80 -10.80 22.66 4.73
CA ALA A 80 -9.90 23.30 3.75
C ALA A 80 -8.57 22.54 3.53
N GLY A 81 -8.63 21.21 3.44
CA GLY A 81 -7.46 20.36 3.21
C GLY A 81 -6.63 20.03 4.46
N VAL A 82 -7.01 20.54 5.64
CA VAL A 82 -6.31 20.27 6.91
C VAL A 82 -7.23 19.47 7.82
N PHE A 83 -6.78 18.28 8.20
CA PHE A 83 -7.58 17.31 8.92
C PHE A 83 -6.84 16.67 10.08
N THR A 84 -7.59 16.31 11.12
CA THR A 84 -7.15 15.42 12.19
C THR A 84 -8.03 14.18 12.16
N GLN A 85 -7.39 13.00 12.16
CA GLN A 85 -8.07 11.72 12.17
C GLN A 85 -7.94 11.08 13.55
N TYR A 86 -9.06 10.60 14.09
CA TYR A 86 -9.14 9.84 15.34
C TYR A 86 -9.68 8.45 15.07
N HIS A 87 -9.25 7.47 15.85
CA HIS A 87 -9.68 6.08 15.70
C HIS A 87 -10.64 5.68 16.80
N LYS A 88 -11.85 5.24 16.43
CA LYS A 88 -12.82 4.65 17.32
C LYS A 88 -12.85 3.14 17.10
N LYS A 89 -12.42 2.37 18.11
CA LYS A 89 -12.47 0.90 18.07
C LYS A 89 -13.90 0.40 17.86
N LYS A 90 -14.05 -0.64 17.04
CA LYS A 90 -15.30 -1.36 16.78
C LYS A 90 -15.20 -2.78 17.30
N LYS A 91 -16.33 -3.49 17.33
CA LYS A 91 -16.34 -4.92 17.66
C LYS A 91 -15.55 -5.68 16.59
N ALA A 92 -14.91 -6.76 17.01
CA ALA A 92 -14.21 -7.66 16.11
C ALA A 92 -15.16 -8.16 15.01
N MET A 93 -14.60 -8.43 13.84
CA MET A 93 -15.32 -8.95 12.68
C MET A 93 -14.38 -9.80 11.83
N THR A 94 -14.92 -10.70 11.03
CA THR A 94 -14.12 -11.46 10.06
C THR A 94 -13.84 -10.62 8.80
N VAL A 95 -12.89 -11.06 7.97
CA VAL A 95 -12.64 -10.45 6.67
C VAL A 95 -13.88 -10.57 5.77
N ALA A 96 -14.65 -11.66 5.84
CA ALA A 96 -15.90 -11.78 5.11
C ALA A 96 -16.93 -10.70 5.49
N GLU A 97 -17.12 -10.48 6.80
CA GLU A 97 -18.01 -9.43 7.31
C GLU A 97 -17.52 -8.03 6.90
N TYR A 98 -16.21 -7.79 6.99
CA TYR A 98 -15.61 -6.53 6.56
C TYR A 98 -15.76 -6.29 5.06
N ARG A 99 -15.54 -7.32 4.22
CA ARG A 99 -15.73 -7.25 2.76
C ARG A 99 -17.20 -6.97 2.42
N HIS A 100 -18.14 -7.64 3.10
CA HIS A 100 -19.55 -7.34 2.93
C HIS A 100 -19.84 -5.86 3.26
N LEU A 101 -19.35 -5.39 4.41
CA LEU A 101 -19.53 -4.00 4.85
C LEU A 101 -18.96 -2.99 3.84
N ALA A 102 -17.73 -3.22 3.36
CA ALA A 102 -17.06 -2.36 2.38
C ALA A 102 -17.79 -2.27 1.03
N ASN A 103 -18.61 -3.26 0.69
CA ASN A 103 -19.40 -3.29 -0.54
C ASN A 103 -20.88 -2.90 -0.33
N THR A 104 -21.28 -2.50 0.88
CA THR A 104 -22.62 -1.93 1.10
C THR A 104 -22.72 -0.55 0.44
N GLU A 105 -23.95 -0.13 0.12
CA GLU A 105 -24.21 1.20 -0.47
C GLU A 105 -23.57 2.35 0.32
N LYS A 106 -23.45 2.17 1.64
CA LYS A 106 -22.88 3.16 2.56
C LYS A 106 -21.36 3.34 2.42
N TYR A 107 -20.62 2.30 2.05
CA TYR A 107 -19.15 2.29 2.11
C TYR A 107 -18.48 1.94 0.79
N GLN A 108 -19.24 1.45 -0.20
CA GLN A 108 -18.71 1.13 -1.51
C GLN A 108 -18.10 2.36 -2.17
N THR A 109 -17.11 2.12 -3.02
CA THR A 109 -16.49 3.15 -3.83
C THR A 109 -17.56 3.86 -4.68
N PRO A 110 -17.65 5.20 -4.67
CA PRO A 110 -18.57 5.91 -5.55
C PRO A 110 -18.16 5.69 -7.01
N PHE A 111 -19.08 5.85 -7.96
CA PHE A 111 -18.74 5.86 -9.39
C PHE A 111 -17.70 6.95 -9.70
N TYR A 112 -16.76 6.71 -10.63
CA TYR A 112 -15.78 7.69 -11.12
C TYR A 112 -15.28 7.32 -12.53
N SER A 113 -14.85 8.30 -13.32
CA SER A 113 -14.26 8.09 -14.66
C SER A 113 -12.76 7.80 -14.62
N ASP A 114 -12.03 8.43 -13.71
CA ASP A 114 -10.57 8.38 -13.59
C ASP A 114 -10.10 8.64 -12.15
N PHE A 115 -8.79 8.46 -11.92
CA PHE A 115 -8.21 8.62 -10.59
C PHE A 115 -8.25 10.06 -10.07
N GLU A 116 -8.23 11.08 -10.94
CA GLU A 116 -8.32 12.49 -10.52
C GLU A 116 -9.72 12.82 -10.00
N GLU A 117 -10.76 12.28 -10.62
CA GLU A 117 -12.12 12.36 -10.11
C GLU A 117 -12.27 11.64 -8.77
N LEU A 118 -11.74 10.44 -8.64
CA LEU A 118 -11.80 9.70 -7.38
C LEU A 118 -11.04 10.42 -6.26
N GLU A 119 -9.88 10.99 -6.54
CA GLU A 119 -9.10 11.79 -5.60
C GLU A 119 -9.87 13.05 -5.16
N ARG A 120 -10.47 13.78 -6.11
CA ARG A 120 -11.32 14.94 -5.80
C ARG A 120 -12.50 14.54 -4.91
N LYS A 121 -13.14 13.40 -5.18
CA LYS A 121 -14.22 12.86 -4.35
C LYS A 121 -13.72 12.54 -2.95
N TYR A 122 -12.59 11.82 -2.82
CA TYR A 122 -11.97 11.51 -1.54
C TYR A 122 -11.76 12.78 -0.69
N TRP A 123 -11.04 13.79 -1.19
CA TRP A 123 -10.77 15.00 -0.42
C TRP A 123 -12.02 15.83 -0.11
N LYS A 124 -13.05 15.75 -0.96
CA LYS A 124 -14.33 16.45 -0.75
C LYS A 124 -15.21 15.76 0.30
N THR A 125 -15.27 14.44 0.32
CA THR A 125 -16.23 13.68 1.16
C THR A 125 -15.63 13.13 2.45
N ARG A 126 -14.28 13.12 2.59
CA ARG A 126 -13.57 12.53 3.74
C ARG A 126 -14.06 12.98 5.12
N LEU A 127 -14.63 14.18 5.25
CA LEU A 127 -15.20 14.70 6.50
C LEU A 127 -16.56 14.11 6.89
N PHE A 128 -17.34 13.67 5.91
CA PHE A 128 -18.73 13.23 6.12
C PHE A 128 -18.82 11.72 6.34
N GLU A 129 -17.80 10.99 5.90
CA GLU A 129 -17.73 9.56 6.01
C GLU A 129 -16.75 9.15 7.11
N SER A 130 -17.11 8.10 7.85
CA SER A 130 -16.23 7.49 8.84
C SER A 130 -16.06 6.01 8.49
N PRO A 131 -15.19 5.68 7.52
CA PRO A 131 -14.96 4.31 7.11
C PRO A 131 -14.31 3.51 8.24
N ILE A 132 -14.42 2.20 8.15
CA ILE A 132 -13.79 1.27 9.09
C ILE A 132 -12.53 0.74 8.42
N TYR A 133 -11.44 0.63 9.18
CA TYR A 133 -10.17 0.11 8.70
C TYR A 133 -9.71 -1.07 9.57
N GLY A 134 -9.52 -2.23 8.94
CA GLY A 134 -8.96 -3.43 9.58
C GLY A 134 -7.43 -3.39 9.63
N ALA A 135 -6.88 -2.40 10.33
CA ALA A 135 -5.44 -2.22 10.46
C ALA A 135 -4.82 -3.09 11.57
N ASP A 136 -3.49 -3.14 11.60
CA ASP A 136 -2.69 -3.69 12.69
C ASP A 136 -2.99 -5.16 13.04
N ILE A 137 -3.39 -5.95 12.03
CA ILE A 137 -3.60 -7.39 12.15
C ILE A 137 -2.24 -8.08 12.09
N SER A 138 -1.87 -8.77 13.17
CA SER A 138 -0.65 -9.59 13.19
C SER A 138 -0.86 -10.85 12.36
N GLY A 139 -0.01 -11.07 11.35
CA GLY A 139 -0.06 -12.25 10.48
C GLY A 139 0.67 -12.02 9.16
N SER A 140 0.68 -13.06 8.32
CA SER A 140 1.20 -13.01 6.95
C SER A 140 0.26 -13.78 6.02
N LEU A 141 0.07 -13.29 4.80
CA LEU A 141 -0.63 -14.00 3.73
C LEU A 141 0.32 -14.64 2.71
N PHE A 142 1.63 -14.63 2.99
CA PHE A 142 2.61 -15.30 2.14
C PHE A 142 2.58 -16.80 2.41
N ASP A 143 2.52 -17.62 1.36
CA ASP A 143 2.70 -19.07 1.50
C ASP A 143 4.09 -19.38 2.07
N GLU A 144 4.22 -20.43 2.89
CA GLU A 144 5.50 -20.84 3.48
C GLU A 144 6.58 -21.16 2.43
N ASN A 145 6.15 -21.64 1.26
CA ASN A 145 7.03 -22.00 0.15
C ASN A 145 7.20 -20.86 -0.87
N THR A 146 6.70 -19.66 -0.57
CA THR A 146 7.01 -18.51 -1.42
C THR A 146 8.50 -18.33 -1.41
N ASN A 147 9.14 -18.51 -2.56
CA ASN A 147 10.58 -18.39 -2.73
C ASN A 147 11.02 -17.08 -2.10
N TYR A 148 11.53 -17.18 -0.86
CA TYR A 148 11.83 -16.00 -0.07
C TYR A 148 12.89 -15.25 -0.83
N ILE A 149 12.60 -13.97 -1.06
CA ILE A 149 13.67 -13.04 -1.32
C ILE A 149 14.59 -13.16 -0.10
N LYS A 150 15.83 -13.66 -0.28
CA LYS A 150 16.70 -14.00 0.84
C LYS A 150 16.99 -12.72 1.64
N GLY A 151 16.32 -12.56 2.78
CA GLY A 151 16.65 -11.57 3.79
C GLY A 151 17.62 -12.23 4.76
N ASN A 152 18.84 -11.70 4.86
CA ASN A 152 19.74 -12.03 5.97
C ASN A 152 19.22 -11.43 7.27
#